data_AF-F4G8Z8-F1
#
_entry.id   AF-F4G8Z8-F1
#
_cell.length_a   1.000
_cell.length_b   1.000
_cell.length_c   1.000
_cell.angle_alpha   90.00
_cell.angle_beta   90.00
_cell.angle_gamma   90.00
#
_symmetry.space_group_name_H-M   'P 1'
#
loop_
_entity.id
_entity.type
_entity.pdbx_description
1 polymer ?
#
loop_
_entity_poly.entity_id
_entity_poly.type
_entity_poly.pdbx_seq_one_letter_code
_entity_poly.pdbx_strand_id
1 'polypeptide(L)'
;MSVARVLLGWAVGCVVLAVAVGGGVVALNRLDEAALPADDAPLPATSEAIARGEYLARAGNCMSCHTRQGGPAYAGGRAIDTPFGAVHASNLTPDDATGIGLWSAGEFWRALHNGRSRDGRLLYPAFPYPSYTHITRADSDAIYAYLRSLPPVEQPNRPHALRFPFNTQVALAAWRALFFRPGVLLEQPARSAEWNRGAYLVLGLGHCAACHTPRNALGAPRADAAFRGGLIPVQNWYAPALTSPHEAAVGAWPVEEAVALLKTGVSPQATVSGPMAEVVFRSLQYLDDADLRAIVLYLRSLPQEDGPAPPTARPSGAVMEKGRDIYRQQCVQCHGEQGEGRRGAFPTLAGNRAVLLADTTNLVQVVLRGGYLPATAGNPRPHGMPPFTQSLRDEEIASVLSYIRNAWGNEAAKVDTIDVYRARERRGS
;
A
#
# COMPACT_ATOMS: atom_id res chain seq x y z
N MET A 1 -49.85 31.84 10.17
CA MET A 1 -48.42 32.20 10.39
C MET A 1 -47.91 32.85 9.11
N SER A 2 -47.23 34.00 9.15
CA SER A 2 -46.73 34.64 7.93
C SER A 2 -45.61 33.79 7.32
N VAL A 3 -45.55 33.73 5.98
CA VAL A 3 -44.49 33.04 5.22
C VAL A 3 -43.10 33.46 5.71
N ALA A 4 -42.92 34.73 6.11
CA ALA A 4 -41.69 35.26 6.70
C ALA A 4 -41.27 34.57 8.01
N ARG A 5 -42.20 34.23 8.92
CA ARG A 5 -41.88 33.51 10.17
C ARG A 5 -41.46 32.06 9.92
N VAL A 6 -42.07 31.42 8.92
CA VAL A 6 -41.70 30.05 8.52
C VAL A 6 -40.31 30.06 7.88
N LEU A 7 -40.05 30.96 6.92
CA LEU A 7 -38.73 31.11 6.28
C LEU A 7 -37.63 31.47 7.28
N LEU A 8 -37.91 32.35 8.24
CA LEU A 8 -36.96 32.68 9.32
C LEU A 8 -36.68 31.47 10.21
N GLY A 9 -37.71 30.67 10.54
CA GLY A 9 -37.54 29.42 11.29
C GLY A 9 -36.64 28.41 10.56
N TRP A 10 -36.83 28.23 9.25
CA TRP A 10 -35.95 27.39 8.42
C TRP A 10 -34.52 27.94 8.35
N ALA A 11 -34.34 29.25 8.17
CA ALA A 11 -33.02 29.86 8.11
C ALA A 11 -32.26 29.69 9.44
N VAL A 12 -32.91 29.94 10.58
CA VAL A 12 -32.34 29.72 11.92
C VAL A 12 -32.02 28.23 12.11
N GLY A 13 -32.92 27.32 11.73
CA GLY A 13 -32.69 25.88 11.81
C GLY A 13 -31.48 25.42 10.99
N CYS A 14 -31.32 25.91 9.76
CA CYS A 14 -30.18 25.61 8.91
C CYS A 14 -28.86 26.14 9.51
N VAL A 15 -28.87 27.35 10.07
CA VAL A 15 -27.68 27.93 10.73
C VAL A 15 -27.29 27.11 11.97
N VAL A 16 -28.26 26.75 12.82
CA VAL A 16 -28.00 25.92 14.01
C VAL A 16 -27.43 24.57 13.60
N LEU A 17 -27.99 23.92 12.57
CA LEU A 17 -27.46 22.66 12.06
C LEU A 17 -26.05 22.81 11.51
N ALA A 18 -25.76 23.87 10.74
CA ALA A 18 -24.43 24.13 10.21
C ALA A 18 -23.40 24.36 11.31
N VAL A 19 -23.75 25.11 12.36
CA VAL A 19 -22.90 25.32 13.53
C VAL A 19 -22.67 24.02 14.30
N ALA A 20 -23.72 23.21 14.50
CA ALA A 20 -23.60 21.91 15.17
C ALA A 20 -22.71 20.93 14.39
N VAL A 21 -22.89 20.85 13.07
CA VAL A 21 -22.04 20.03 12.18
C VAL A 21 -20.61 20.54 12.19
N GLY A 22 -20.40 21.85 12.06
CA GLY A 22 -19.07 22.47 12.13
C GLY A 22 -18.37 22.20 13.45
N GLY A 23 -19.08 22.37 14.57
CA GLY A 23 -18.59 22.05 15.91
C GLY A 23 -18.23 20.56 16.06
N GLY A 24 -19.07 19.66 15.54
CA GLY A 24 -18.80 18.22 15.52
C GLY A 24 -17.55 17.86 14.71
N VAL A 25 -17.37 18.44 13.52
CA VAL A 25 -16.16 18.24 12.70
C VAL A 25 -14.91 18.73 13.44
N VAL A 26 -14.97 19.89 14.09
CA VAL A 26 -13.84 20.42 14.88
C VAL A 26 -13.53 19.50 16.05
N ALA A 27 -14.54 19.08 16.82
CA ALA A 27 -14.36 18.18 17.96
C ALA A 27 -13.73 16.85 17.55
N LEU A 28 -14.24 16.23 16.47
CA LEU A 28 -13.70 14.97 15.94
C LEU A 28 -12.25 15.10 15.46
N ASN A 29 -11.86 16.26 14.92
CA ASN A 29 -10.49 16.51 14.47
C ASN A 29 -9.51 16.81 15.61
N ARG A 30 -9.99 17.02 16.84
CA ARG A 30 -9.19 17.25 18.05
C ARG A 30 -9.22 16.07 19.03
N LEU A 31 -9.87 14.96 18.65
CA LEU A 31 -9.86 13.74 19.44
C LEU A 31 -8.42 13.27 19.67
N ASP A 32 -8.13 12.88 20.92
CA ASP A 32 -6.83 12.34 21.34
C ASP A 32 -5.62 13.23 20.95
N GLU A 33 -5.83 14.55 20.88
CA GLU A 33 -4.80 15.52 20.55
C GLU A 33 -4.48 16.36 21.80
N ALA A 34 -3.67 15.77 22.69
CA ALA A 34 -3.18 16.48 23.88
C ALA A 34 -2.37 17.72 23.48
N ALA A 35 -2.38 18.74 24.35
CA ALA A 35 -1.52 19.90 24.18
C ALA A 35 -0.05 19.44 24.16
N LEU A 36 0.72 19.94 23.20
CA LEU A 36 2.15 19.66 23.14
C LEU A 36 2.83 20.33 24.36
N PRO A 37 3.79 19.67 25.02
CA PRO A 37 4.56 20.29 26.09
C PRO A 37 5.25 21.56 25.57
N ALA A 38 5.26 22.63 26.37
CA ALA A 38 6.01 23.84 26.04
C ALA A 38 7.52 23.59 25.99
N ASP A 39 8.00 22.67 26.84
CA ASP A 39 9.38 22.20 26.89
C ASP A 39 9.44 20.71 26.52
N ASP A 40 9.66 20.43 25.23
CA ASP A 40 9.99 19.07 24.79
C ASP A 40 11.49 18.84 25.04
N ALA A 41 11.80 18.20 26.17
CA ALA A 41 13.17 17.82 26.49
C ALA A 41 13.77 16.99 25.32
N PRO A 42 15.05 17.20 24.97
CA PRO A 42 15.69 16.41 23.91
C PRO A 42 15.58 14.92 24.24
N LEU A 43 15.08 14.13 23.28
CA LEU A 43 15.04 12.68 23.45
C LEU A 43 16.47 12.14 23.60
N PRO A 44 16.70 11.15 24.49
CA PRO A 44 17.97 10.46 24.56
C PRO A 44 18.27 9.77 23.22
N ALA A 45 19.23 10.30 22.47
CA ALA A 45 19.70 9.71 21.21
C ALA A 45 20.73 8.59 21.47
N THR A 46 20.35 7.60 22.30
CA THR A 46 21.21 6.44 22.56
C THR A 46 21.39 5.62 21.28
N SER A 47 22.50 4.90 21.17
CA SER A 47 22.76 4.00 20.04
C SER A 47 21.64 2.96 19.87
N GLU A 48 21.08 2.46 20.97
CA GLU A 48 19.94 1.54 20.98
C GLU A 48 18.66 2.18 20.44
N ALA A 49 18.34 3.41 20.86
CA ALA A 49 17.17 4.14 20.36
C ALA A 49 17.29 4.43 18.86
N ILE A 50 18.47 4.82 18.39
CA ILE A 50 18.74 5.07 16.97
C ILE A 50 18.63 3.76 16.17
N ALA A 51 19.20 2.65 16.65
CA ALA A 51 19.11 1.36 15.97
C ALA A 51 17.66 0.85 15.88
N ARG A 52 16.89 1.00 16.98
CA ARG A 52 15.46 0.71 16.98
C ARG A 52 14.70 1.60 16.00
N GLY A 53 15.01 2.90 15.98
CA GLY A 53 14.42 3.86 15.06
C GLY A 53 14.68 3.53 13.60
N GLU A 54 15.91 3.13 13.26
CA GLU A 54 16.26 2.67 11.93
C GLU A 54 15.44 1.44 11.51
N TYR A 55 15.37 0.45 12.40
CA TYR A 55 14.59 -0.77 12.18
C TYR A 55 13.12 -0.44 11.89
N LEU A 56 12.52 0.41 12.71
CA LEU A 56 11.12 0.83 12.57
C LEU A 56 10.89 1.73 11.34
N ALA A 57 11.83 2.60 10.98
CA ALA A 57 11.75 3.41 9.76
C ALA A 57 11.78 2.53 8.50
N ARG A 58 12.55 1.42 8.52
CA ARG A 58 12.51 0.39 7.48
C ARG A 58 11.20 -0.39 7.50
N ALA A 59 10.69 -0.78 8.66
CA ALA A 59 9.39 -1.45 8.81
C ALA A 59 8.23 -0.58 8.28
N GLY A 60 8.30 0.73 8.54
CA GLY A 60 7.35 1.74 8.08
C GLY A 60 7.52 2.14 6.62
N ASN A 61 8.54 1.60 5.94
CA ASN A 61 8.88 1.89 4.55
C ASN A 61 9.10 3.39 4.27
N CYS A 62 9.55 4.17 5.26
CA CYS A 62 9.61 5.63 5.20
C CYS A 62 10.45 6.13 4.01
N MET A 63 11.60 5.50 3.78
CA MET A 63 12.54 5.87 2.71
C MET A 63 11.92 5.79 1.31
N SER A 64 10.98 4.87 1.07
CA SER A 64 10.35 4.68 -0.25
C SER A 64 9.53 5.88 -0.70
N CYS A 65 8.84 6.52 0.23
CA CYS A 65 8.08 7.74 -0.02
C CYS A 65 8.98 8.97 0.08
N HIS A 66 9.85 9.04 1.09
CA HIS A 66 10.65 10.22 1.38
C HIS A 66 11.99 10.27 0.63
N THR A 67 12.13 9.55 -0.48
CA THR A 67 13.30 9.63 -1.35
C THR A 67 12.85 9.65 -2.81
N ARG A 68 13.16 10.72 -3.54
CA ARG A 68 12.95 10.75 -4.99
C ARG A 68 13.97 9.85 -5.70
N GLN A 69 13.62 9.34 -6.88
CA GLN A 69 14.55 8.54 -7.68
C GLN A 69 15.83 9.36 -7.99
N GLY A 70 16.99 8.77 -7.68
CA GLY A 70 18.30 9.41 -7.84
C GLY A 70 18.56 10.59 -6.89
N GLY A 71 17.70 10.83 -5.90
CA GLY A 71 17.89 11.88 -4.90
C GLY A 71 18.53 11.36 -3.60
N PRO A 72 18.93 12.29 -2.70
CA PRO A 72 19.45 11.93 -1.38
C PRO A 72 18.39 11.19 -0.55
N ALA A 73 18.82 10.20 0.22
CA ALA A 73 17.94 9.42 1.09
C ALA A 73 17.19 10.34 2.07
N TYR A 74 15.90 10.09 2.27
CA TYR A 74 15.03 10.84 3.18
C TYR A 74 14.80 12.33 2.86
N ALA A 75 15.39 12.88 1.80
CA ALA A 75 15.28 14.29 1.44
C ALA A 75 13.94 14.69 0.77
N GLY A 76 13.00 13.76 0.63
CA GLY A 76 11.67 14.01 0.10
C GLY A 76 11.62 14.24 -1.41
N GLY A 77 10.54 14.88 -1.86
CA GLY A 77 10.35 15.32 -3.23
C GLY A 77 9.77 14.30 -4.20
N ARG A 78 9.52 13.04 -3.76
CA ARG A 78 8.78 12.06 -4.56
C ARG A 78 7.32 12.48 -4.69
N ALA A 79 6.80 12.47 -5.91
CA ALA A 79 5.36 12.60 -6.16
C ALA A 79 4.68 11.23 -5.99
N ILE A 80 3.54 11.23 -5.31
CA ILE A 80 2.66 10.09 -5.11
C ILE A 80 1.35 10.46 -5.79
N ASP A 81 1.12 9.87 -6.96
CA ASP A 81 -0.09 10.14 -7.73
C ASP A 81 -1.30 9.46 -7.08
N THR A 82 -2.37 10.23 -6.96
CA THR A 82 -3.66 9.76 -6.46
C THR A 82 -4.76 10.14 -7.44
N PRO A 83 -5.95 9.53 -7.37
CA PRO A 83 -7.09 9.98 -8.17
C PRO A 83 -7.41 11.48 -7.98
N PHE A 84 -7.02 12.07 -6.86
CA PHE A 84 -7.29 13.45 -6.47
C PHE A 84 -6.20 14.44 -6.90
N GLY A 85 -5.11 13.95 -7.50
CA GLY A 85 -3.90 14.71 -7.86
C GLY A 85 -2.66 14.18 -7.14
N ALA A 86 -1.52 14.84 -7.31
CA ALA A 86 -0.25 14.39 -6.75
C ALA A 86 0.00 14.95 -5.34
N VAL A 87 0.35 14.07 -4.41
CA VAL A 87 0.89 14.43 -3.09
C VAL A 87 2.41 14.32 -3.15
N HIS A 88 3.13 15.30 -2.58
CA HIS A 88 4.59 15.31 -2.56
C HIS A 88 5.09 14.97 -1.16
N ALA A 89 6.01 14.00 -1.07
CA ALA A 89 6.63 13.63 0.20
C ALA A 89 7.59 14.74 0.69
N SER A 90 7.61 14.97 1.99
CA SER A 90 8.45 15.98 2.63
C SER A 90 9.88 15.48 2.86
N ASN A 91 10.81 16.40 3.12
CA ASN A 91 12.15 16.11 3.60
C ASN A 91 12.08 15.71 5.09
N LEU A 92 12.65 14.55 5.43
CA LEU A 92 12.73 14.01 6.80
C LEU A 92 14.15 14.09 7.39
N THR A 93 15.12 14.64 6.67
CA THR A 93 16.48 14.85 7.20
C THR A 93 16.46 15.92 8.30
N PRO A 94 17.47 16.00 9.19
CA PRO A 94 17.49 16.98 10.28
C PRO A 94 17.85 18.40 9.84
N ASP A 95 17.70 18.72 8.55
CA ASP A 95 17.84 20.09 8.07
C ASP A 95 16.81 21.02 8.72
N ASP A 96 17.26 22.18 9.21
CA ASP A 96 16.43 23.12 9.97
C ASP A 96 15.44 23.88 9.07
N ALA A 97 15.85 24.18 7.83
CA ALA A 97 15.07 25.02 6.92
C ALA A 97 13.98 24.23 6.17
N THR A 98 14.31 23.02 5.73
CA THR A 98 13.48 22.25 4.81
C THR A 98 13.06 20.88 5.36
N GLY A 99 13.80 20.36 6.36
CA GLY A 99 13.58 19.07 6.99
C GLY A 99 12.88 19.14 8.35
N ILE A 100 13.25 18.21 9.23
CA ILE A 100 12.69 18.07 10.58
C ILE A 100 13.60 18.63 11.69
N GLY A 101 14.66 19.37 11.35
CA GLY A 101 15.65 19.85 12.33
C GLY A 101 15.06 20.70 13.46
N LEU A 102 14.05 21.50 13.14
CA LEU A 102 13.33 22.34 14.10
C LEU A 102 12.07 21.69 14.69
N TRP A 103 11.77 20.44 14.36
CA TRP A 103 10.61 19.75 14.93
C TRP A 103 10.90 19.31 16.37
N SER A 104 9.86 19.20 17.18
CA SER A 104 9.94 18.53 18.48
C SER A 104 9.53 17.05 18.36
N ALA A 105 9.87 16.23 19.36
CA ALA A 105 9.43 14.84 19.40
C ALA A 105 7.90 14.72 19.51
N GLY A 106 7.26 15.61 20.28
CA GLY A 106 5.81 15.73 20.37
C GLY A 106 5.16 16.15 19.06
N GLU A 107 5.76 17.07 18.30
CA GLU A 107 5.28 17.45 16.97
C GLU A 107 5.37 16.30 15.97
N PHE A 108 6.48 15.53 16.01
CA PHE A 108 6.65 14.34 15.20
C PHE A 108 5.65 13.24 15.56
N TRP A 109 5.45 12.97 16.85
CA TRP A 109 4.39 12.09 17.36
C TRP A 109 3.02 12.53 16.87
N ARG A 110 2.67 13.82 17.00
CA ARG A 110 1.37 14.34 16.55
C ARG A 110 1.17 14.18 15.04
N ALA A 111 2.24 14.25 14.25
CA ALA A 111 2.16 13.95 12.82
C ALA A 111 1.83 12.48 12.57
N LEU A 112 2.56 11.54 13.17
CA LEU A 112 2.32 10.10 12.99
C LEU A 112 0.98 9.65 13.60
N HIS A 113 0.67 10.13 14.80
CA HIS A 113 -0.47 9.70 15.60
C HIS A 113 -1.76 10.37 15.19
N ASN A 114 -1.75 11.70 15.03
CA ASN A 114 -2.96 12.45 14.74
C ASN A 114 -3.02 12.92 13.27
N GLY A 115 -1.98 12.76 12.46
CA GLY A 115 -1.97 13.28 11.09
C GLY A 115 -1.99 14.80 11.04
N ARG A 116 -1.31 15.49 11.96
CA ARG A 116 -1.22 16.95 12.00
C ARG A 116 0.23 17.40 12.00
N SER A 117 0.56 18.30 11.07
CA SER A 117 1.91 18.85 10.92
C SER A 117 2.31 19.74 12.09
N ARG A 118 3.59 20.12 12.12
CA ARG A 118 4.16 21.07 13.08
C ARG A 118 3.39 22.40 13.13
N ASP A 119 3.07 22.96 11.97
CA ASP A 119 2.30 24.21 11.80
C ASP A 119 0.80 24.08 12.16
N GLY A 120 0.35 22.90 12.60
CA GLY A 120 -1.03 22.62 12.95
C GLY A 120 -1.93 22.23 11.77
N ARG A 121 -1.43 22.24 10.53
CA ARG A 121 -2.15 21.80 9.33
C ARG A 121 -2.47 20.31 9.37
N LEU A 122 -3.64 19.93 8.87
CA LEU A 122 -4.01 18.53 8.66
C LEU A 122 -3.20 17.94 7.50
N LEU A 123 -2.63 16.77 7.73
CA LEU A 123 -1.86 16.00 6.74
C LEU A 123 -2.81 15.13 5.90
N TYR A 124 -2.47 14.96 4.63
CA TYR A 124 -3.22 14.10 3.73
C TYR A 124 -2.99 12.62 4.07
N PRO A 125 -4.01 11.76 4.00
CA PRO A 125 -3.92 10.34 4.38
C PRO A 125 -3.06 9.48 3.42
N ALA A 126 -2.48 10.09 2.38
CA ALA A 126 -1.37 9.49 1.63
C ALA A 126 -0.12 9.31 2.51
N PHE A 127 0.08 10.20 3.49
CA PHE A 127 0.89 9.89 4.67
C PHE A 127 0.04 8.96 5.56
N PRO A 128 0.43 7.70 5.77
CA PRO A 128 -0.47 6.67 6.31
C PRO A 128 -0.63 6.76 7.83
N TYR A 129 -0.83 7.98 8.36
CA TYR A 129 -1.20 8.24 9.74
C TYR A 129 -2.47 7.49 10.21
N PRO A 130 -3.47 7.14 9.35
CA PRO A 130 -4.56 6.27 9.78
C PRO A 130 -4.13 4.87 10.22
N SER A 131 -2.94 4.43 9.79
CA SER A 131 -2.29 3.20 10.27
C SER A 131 -1.27 3.51 11.35
N TYR A 132 -0.42 4.53 11.16
CA TYR A 132 0.63 4.86 12.12
C TYR A 132 0.10 5.32 13.48
N THR A 133 -1.15 5.74 13.59
CA THR A 133 -1.79 6.00 14.90
C THR A 133 -1.75 4.81 15.85
N HIS A 134 -1.60 3.59 15.33
CA HIS A 134 -1.53 2.37 16.13
C HIS A 134 -0.17 2.13 16.79
N ILE A 135 0.87 2.90 16.45
CA ILE A 135 2.21 2.72 17.01
C ILE A 135 2.34 3.34 18.39
N THR A 136 3.26 2.84 19.20
CA THR A 136 3.52 3.40 20.53
C THR A 136 4.29 4.72 20.43
N ARG A 137 4.15 5.58 21.44
CA ARG A 137 4.94 6.82 21.57
C ARG A 137 6.44 6.53 21.55
N ALA A 138 6.88 5.49 22.26
CA ALA A 138 8.29 5.10 22.31
C ALA A 138 8.85 4.73 20.93
N ASP A 139 8.05 4.06 20.08
CA ASP A 139 8.46 3.72 18.72
C ASP A 139 8.53 4.95 17.80
N SER A 140 7.59 5.89 17.94
CA SER A 140 7.67 7.19 17.27
C SER A 140 8.92 7.97 17.67
N ASP A 141 9.23 8.02 18.97
CA ASP A 141 10.39 8.71 19.52
C ASP A 141 11.70 8.07 19.03
N ALA A 142 11.77 6.74 18.92
CA ALA A 142 12.90 6.04 18.35
C ALA A 142 13.09 6.38 16.86
N ILE A 143 12.02 6.34 16.05
CA ILE A 143 12.07 6.75 14.63
C ILE A 143 12.56 8.20 14.53
N TYR A 144 12.06 9.10 15.36
CA TYR A 144 12.49 10.49 15.38
C TYR A 144 13.98 10.62 15.68
N ALA A 145 14.48 9.92 16.70
CA ALA A 145 15.90 9.91 17.06
C ALA A 145 16.79 9.41 15.90
N TYR A 146 16.36 8.38 15.17
CA TYR A 146 17.06 7.90 13.98
C TYR A 146 17.07 8.94 12.85
N LEU A 147 15.92 9.53 12.52
CA LEU A 147 15.86 10.54 11.45
C LEU A 147 16.71 11.77 11.82
N ARG A 148 16.79 12.12 13.11
CA ARG A 148 17.65 13.19 13.62
C ARG A 148 19.15 12.90 13.56
N SER A 149 19.56 11.64 13.43
CA SER A 149 20.97 11.26 13.32
C SER A 149 21.47 11.21 11.87
N LEU A 150 20.58 11.35 10.88
CA LEU A 150 20.94 11.36 9.46
C LEU A 150 21.72 12.63 9.07
N PRO A 151 22.50 12.60 7.97
CA PRO A 151 23.06 13.82 7.40
C PRO A 151 21.93 14.81 6.99
N PRO A 152 22.03 16.10 7.33
CA PRO A 152 21.07 17.09 6.87
C PRO A 152 21.20 17.29 5.36
N VAL A 153 20.06 17.44 4.69
CA VAL A 153 19.99 17.77 3.26
C VAL A 153 19.05 18.95 3.10
N GLU A 154 19.54 20.07 2.59
CA GLU A 154 18.71 21.21 2.24
C GLU A 154 17.97 20.92 0.92
N GLN A 155 16.71 20.49 1.02
CA GLN A 155 15.86 20.20 -0.13
C GLN A 155 14.45 20.76 0.12
N PRO A 156 14.08 21.89 -0.50
CA PRO A 156 12.77 22.50 -0.31
C PRO A 156 11.61 21.55 -0.63
N ASN A 157 10.62 21.53 0.27
CA ASN A 157 9.40 20.76 0.08
C ASN A 157 8.56 21.34 -1.08
N ARG A 158 7.99 20.46 -1.89
CA ARG A 158 7.09 20.85 -2.98
C ARG A 158 5.64 20.89 -2.49
N PRO A 159 4.84 21.91 -2.88
CA PRO A 159 3.42 21.90 -2.59
C PRO A 159 2.73 20.74 -3.30
N HIS A 160 1.62 20.25 -2.75
CA HIS A 160 0.84 19.20 -3.41
C HIS A 160 0.10 19.77 -4.63
N ALA A 161 -0.05 18.96 -5.66
CA ALA A 161 -0.79 19.29 -6.88
C ALA A 161 -2.18 18.60 -6.86
N LEU A 162 -2.94 18.86 -5.80
CA LEU A 162 -4.29 18.32 -5.61
C LEU A 162 -5.33 19.21 -6.30
N ARG A 163 -6.36 18.59 -6.87
CA ARG A 163 -7.47 19.30 -7.52
C ARG A 163 -8.45 19.83 -6.47
N PHE A 164 -9.08 20.97 -6.74
CA PHE A 164 -10.20 21.43 -5.92
C PHE A 164 -11.35 20.39 -5.95
N PRO A 165 -12.03 20.12 -4.82
CA PRO A 165 -11.87 20.73 -3.48
C PRO A 165 -10.84 20.04 -2.57
N PHE A 166 -10.18 18.99 -3.04
CA PHE A 166 -9.26 18.14 -2.27
C PHE A 166 -7.99 18.87 -1.82
N ASN A 167 -7.68 20.04 -2.37
CA ASN A 167 -6.56 20.88 -1.94
C ASN A 167 -6.87 21.75 -0.70
N THR A 168 -8.06 21.65 -0.11
CA THR A 168 -8.49 22.51 1.02
C THR A 168 -8.44 21.80 2.37
N GLN A 169 -8.14 22.57 3.44
CA GLN A 169 -8.17 22.04 4.82
C GLN A 169 -9.58 21.67 5.29
N VAL A 170 -10.62 22.33 4.77
CA VAL A 170 -12.02 22.02 5.09
C VAL A 170 -12.40 20.63 4.57
N ALA A 171 -12.08 20.33 3.31
CA ALA A 171 -12.33 19.00 2.74
C ALA A 171 -11.59 17.91 3.52
N LEU A 172 -10.34 18.17 3.91
CA LEU A 172 -9.54 17.24 4.70
C LEU A 172 -10.08 17.06 6.13
N ALA A 173 -10.54 18.13 6.78
CA ALA A 173 -11.18 18.06 8.09
C ALA A 173 -12.47 17.22 8.06
N ALA A 174 -13.29 17.41 7.03
CA ALA A 174 -14.51 16.61 6.83
C ALA A 174 -14.17 15.13 6.59
N TRP A 175 -13.20 14.84 5.72
CA TRP A 175 -12.74 13.47 5.47
C TRP A 175 -12.27 12.79 6.76
N ARG A 176 -11.47 13.49 7.57
CA ARG A 176 -10.96 12.97 8.84
C ARG A 176 -12.07 12.69 9.85
N ALA A 177 -13.03 13.61 9.97
CA ALA A 177 -14.18 13.43 10.85
C ALA A 177 -14.98 12.16 10.49
N LEU A 178 -15.06 11.82 9.21
CA LEU A 178 -15.75 10.62 8.72
C LEU A 178 -14.95 9.33 8.85
N PHE A 179 -13.64 9.35 8.55
CA PHE A 179 -12.86 8.14 8.28
C PHE A 179 -11.64 7.91 9.17
N PHE A 180 -11.37 8.79 10.14
CA PHE A 180 -10.20 8.66 11.02
C PHE A 180 -10.57 8.74 12.50
N ARG A 181 -10.06 7.78 13.28
CA ARG A 181 -10.09 7.79 14.75
C ARG A 181 -8.68 7.49 15.23
N PRO A 182 -8.02 8.40 15.97
CA PRO A 182 -6.70 8.13 16.53
C PRO A 182 -6.79 7.10 17.65
N GLY A 183 -5.75 6.27 17.80
CA GLY A 183 -5.62 5.33 18.89
C GLY A 183 -4.48 4.34 18.72
N VAL A 184 -3.65 4.22 19.76
CA VAL A 184 -2.60 3.19 19.85
C VAL A 184 -3.27 1.81 19.89
N LEU A 185 -2.67 0.83 19.21
CA LEU A 185 -3.18 -0.53 19.25
C LEU A 185 -2.99 -1.11 20.64
N LEU A 186 -4.10 -1.48 21.28
CA LEU A 186 -4.07 -2.17 22.56
C LEU A 186 -3.85 -3.68 22.33
N GLU A 187 -2.99 -4.26 23.14
CA GLU A 187 -2.79 -5.71 23.15
C GLU A 187 -4.09 -6.42 23.51
N GLN A 188 -4.35 -7.54 22.84
CA GLN A 188 -5.47 -8.43 23.14
C GLN A 188 -5.02 -9.50 24.14
N PRO A 189 -5.53 -9.52 25.39
CA PRO A 189 -5.08 -10.48 26.41
C PRO A 189 -5.37 -11.94 26.05
N ALA A 190 -6.38 -12.18 25.22
CA ALA A 190 -6.75 -13.52 24.74
C ALA A 190 -5.85 -14.03 23.60
N ARG A 191 -4.87 -13.25 23.15
CA ARG A 191 -3.96 -13.57 22.05
C ARG A 191 -2.52 -13.69 22.56
N SER A 192 -1.70 -14.46 21.86
CA SER A 192 -0.28 -14.58 22.20
C SER A 192 0.46 -13.25 21.96
N ALA A 193 1.61 -13.08 22.62
CA ALA A 193 2.48 -11.93 22.39
C ALA A 193 2.91 -11.82 20.92
N GLU A 194 3.23 -12.96 20.28
CA GLU A 194 3.57 -13.03 18.85
C GLU A 194 2.41 -12.56 17.96
N TRP A 195 1.17 -12.93 18.28
CA TRP A 195 0.01 -12.47 17.52
C TRP A 195 -0.19 -10.96 17.67
N ASN A 196 -0.07 -10.43 18.89
CA ASN A 196 -0.18 -9.00 19.16
C ASN A 196 0.94 -8.21 18.44
N ARG A 197 2.15 -8.76 18.40
CA ARG A 197 3.26 -8.19 17.63
C ARG A 197 2.97 -8.16 16.13
N GLY A 198 2.40 -9.24 15.59
CA GLY A 198 1.97 -9.32 14.20
C GLY A 198 0.89 -8.30 13.86
N ALA A 199 -0.13 -8.19 14.72
CA ALA A 199 -1.19 -7.19 14.59
C ALA A 199 -0.62 -5.76 14.59
N TYR A 200 0.29 -5.47 15.51
CA TYR A 200 0.96 -4.18 15.63
C TYR A 200 1.73 -3.79 14.35
N LEU A 201 2.48 -4.73 13.77
CA LEU A 201 3.23 -4.48 12.54
C LEU A 201 2.31 -4.36 11.32
N VAL A 202 1.31 -5.24 11.19
CA VAL A 202 0.41 -5.26 10.01
C VAL A 202 -0.54 -4.06 9.99
N LEU A 203 -1.10 -3.67 11.14
CA LEU A 203 -2.03 -2.55 11.26
C LEU A 203 -1.33 -1.20 11.40
N GLY A 204 -0.15 -1.18 12.03
CA GLY A 204 0.68 -0.01 12.26
C GLY A 204 1.63 0.30 11.11
N LEU A 205 2.94 0.17 11.36
CA LEU A 205 4.00 0.60 10.43
C LEU A 205 3.96 -0.11 9.07
N GLY A 206 3.66 -1.41 9.03
CA GLY A 206 3.53 -2.15 7.79
C GLY A 206 2.29 -1.78 6.96
N HIS A 207 1.30 -1.14 7.60
CA HIS A 207 0.09 -0.56 6.99
C HIS A 207 -0.52 -1.43 5.87
N CYS A 208 -0.56 -2.76 6.04
CA CYS A 208 -0.86 -3.68 4.93
C CYS A 208 -2.29 -3.45 4.38
N ALA A 209 -3.21 -3.07 5.26
CA ALA A 209 -4.57 -2.70 4.92
C ALA A 209 -4.66 -1.51 3.96
N ALA A 210 -3.65 -0.62 3.90
CA ALA A 210 -3.65 0.53 3.02
C ALA A 210 -3.67 0.15 1.53
N CYS A 211 -3.12 -1.01 1.16
CA CYS A 211 -3.16 -1.53 -0.20
C CYS A 211 -4.17 -2.66 -0.33
N HIS A 212 -4.25 -3.56 0.66
CA HIS A 212 -5.07 -4.77 0.60
C HIS A 212 -6.53 -4.59 1.01
N THR A 213 -7.01 -3.35 1.15
CA THR A 213 -8.42 -3.04 1.45
C THR A 213 -8.99 -2.17 0.33
N PRO A 214 -10.18 -2.46 -0.20
CA PRO A 214 -10.78 -1.63 -1.23
C PRO A 214 -11.10 -0.24 -0.67
N ARG A 215 -10.99 0.77 -1.51
CA ARG A 215 -11.24 2.17 -1.14
C ARG A 215 -12.58 2.64 -1.69
N ASN A 216 -13.26 3.50 -0.94
CA ASN A 216 -14.47 4.18 -1.41
C ASN A 216 -14.12 5.34 -2.38
N ALA A 217 -15.14 6.00 -2.93
CA ALA A 217 -14.96 7.10 -3.87
C ALA A 217 -14.20 8.32 -3.30
N LEU A 218 -14.14 8.46 -1.97
CA LEU A 218 -13.37 9.50 -1.27
C LEU A 218 -11.96 9.02 -0.88
N GLY A 219 -11.53 7.86 -1.40
CA GLY A 219 -10.20 7.30 -1.17
C GLY A 219 -10.01 6.67 0.22
N ALA A 220 -11.03 6.61 1.07
CA ALA A 220 -10.92 5.98 2.39
C ALA A 220 -11.04 4.45 2.28
N PRO A 221 -10.21 3.68 3.03
CA PRO A 221 -10.37 2.24 3.13
C PRO A 221 -11.75 1.87 3.67
N ARG A 222 -12.34 0.81 3.12
CA ARG A 222 -13.62 0.26 3.56
C ARG A 222 -13.43 -0.69 4.74
N ALA A 223 -13.87 -0.27 5.93
CA ALA A 223 -13.75 -1.08 7.14
C ALA A 223 -14.53 -2.41 7.06
N ASP A 224 -15.67 -2.41 6.37
CA ASP A 224 -16.51 -3.60 6.14
C ASP A 224 -15.90 -4.60 5.14
N ALA A 225 -14.82 -4.22 4.46
CA ALA A 225 -14.11 -5.04 3.50
C ALA A 225 -12.60 -5.07 3.78
N ALA A 226 -12.20 -4.90 5.04
CA ALA A 226 -10.79 -4.94 5.46
C ALA A 226 -10.09 -6.19 4.92
N PHE A 227 -8.92 -5.99 4.29
CA PHE A 227 -8.08 -7.05 3.73
C PHE A 227 -8.69 -7.87 2.57
N ARG A 228 -9.85 -7.46 2.02
CA ARG A 228 -10.52 -8.14 0.89
C ARG A 228 -9.98 -7.79 -0.49
N GLY A 229 -8.81 -7.18 -0.56
CA GLY A 229 -8.14 -6.82 -1.82
C GLY A 229 -8.75 -5.60 -2.50
N GLY A 230 -8.04 -5.06 -3.48
CA GLY A 230 -8.52 -3.90 -4.21
C GLY A 230 -7.51 -3.37 -5.22
N LEU A 231 -8.04 -2.65 -6.21
CA LEU A 231 -7.22 -1.92 -7.16
C LEU A 231 -6.51 -0.76 -6.45
N ILE A 232 -5.19 -0.66 -6.63
CA ILE A 232 -4.37 0.49 -6.27
C ILE A 232 -4.54 1.53 -7.39
N PRO A 233 -5.31 2.60 -7.18
CA PRO A 233 -5.62 3.56 -8.24
C PRO A 233 -4.36 4.24 -8.74
N VAL A 234 -4.37 4.67 -10.00
CA VAL A 234 -3.24 5.31 -10.72
C VAL A 234 -2.04 4.40 -10.97
N GLN A 235 -1.58 3.62 -9.98
CA GLN A 235 -0.52 2.62 -10.18
C GLN A 235 -0.97 1.48 -11.10
N ASN A 236 -2.29 1.24 -11.15
CA ASN A 236 -2.94 0.20 -11.97
C ASN A 236 -2.41 -1.20 -11.65
N TRP A 237 -2.27 -1.47 -10.36
CA TRP A 237 -1.97 -2.79 -9.80
C TRP A 237 -3.13 -3.19 -8.90
N TYR A 238 -3.48 -4.46 -8.89
CA TYR A 238 -4.43 -5.05 -7.97
C TYR A 238 -3.68 -5.62 -6.76
N ALA A 239 -4.01 -5.18 -5.55
CA ALA A 239 -3.53 -5.78 -4.32
C ALA A 239 -4.47 -6.93 -3.94
N PRO A 240 -4.06 -8.20 -4.05
CA PRO A 240 -4.99 -9.31 -3.85
C PRO A 240 -5.43 -9.47 -2.39
N ALA A 241 -6.60 -10.02 -2.15
CA ALA A 241 -7.16 -10.22 -0.82
C ALA A 241 -6.26 -11.08 0.07
N LEU A 242 -5.97 -10.62 1.29
CA LEU A 242 -5.25 -11.41 2.30
C LEU A 242 -6.20 -12.37 3.05
N THR A 243 -7.50 -12.25 2.80
CA THR A 243 -8.58 -13.08 3.38
C THR A 243 -9.05 -14.19 2.44
N SER A 244 -8.57 -14.26 1.19
CA SER A 244 -8.99 -15.29 0.24
C SER A 244 -7.87 -16.27 -0.13
N PRO A 245 -8.08 -17.59 0.02
CA PRO A 245 -7.10 -18.62 -0.35
C PRO A 245 -6.82 -18.68 -1.86
N HIS A 246 -7.77 -18.20 -2.68
CA HIS A 246 -7.60 -18.09 -4.13
C HIS A 246 -6.79 -16.85 -4.55
N GLU A 247 -6.52 -15.94 -3.62
CA GLU A 247 -5.77 -14.72 -3.85
C GLU A 247 -4.43 -14.71 -3.09
N ALA A 248 -4.26 -13.85 -2.08
CA ALA A 248 -3.01 -13.66 -1.35
C ALA A 248 -3.05 -14.16 0.10
N ALA A 249 -4.13 -14.81 0.55
CA ALA A 249 -4.13 -15.39 1.89
C ALA A 249 -3.02 -16.45 2.04
N VAL A 250 -2.48 -16.53 3.26
CA VAL A 250 -1.39 -17.44 3.64
C VAL A 250 -1.83 -18.45 4.70
N GLY A 251 -3.14 -18.51 5.02
CA GLY A 251 -3.70 -19.37 6.07
C GLY A 251 -3.31 -20.85 5.93
N ALA A 252 -3.36 -21.37 4.71
CA ALA A 252 -3.08 -22.77 4.38
C ALA A 252 -1.61 -23.08 4.10
N TRP A 253 -0.72 -22.08 4.14
CA TRP A 253 0.68 -22.26 3.78
C TRP A 253 1.52 -22.68 4.99
N PRO A 254 2.60 -23.45 4.77
CA PRO A 254 3.71 -23.53 5.71
C PRO A 254 4.19 -22.13 6.10
N VAL A 255 4.36 -21.88 7.41
CA VAL A 255 4.74 -20.56 7.95
C VAL A 255 6.03 -20.06 7.30
N GLU A 256 7.04 -20.92 7.21
CA GLU A 256 8.35 -20.54 6.67
C GLU A 256 8.31 -20.12 5.20
N GLU A 257 7.38 -20.62 4.41
CA GLU A 257 7.22 -20.23 3.01
C GLU A 257 6.54 -18.86 2.88
N ALA A 258 5.58 -18.54 3.75
CA ALA A 258 5.02 -17.21 3.85
C ALA A 258 6.06 -16.20 4.37
N VAL A 259 6.88 -16.58 5.34
CA VAL A 259 8.03 -15.79 5.81
C VAL A 259 9.03 -15.56 4.67
N ALA A 260 9.38 -16.60 3.91
CA ALA A 260 10.29 -16.49 2.77
C ALA A 260 9.75 -15.54 1.70
N LEU A 261 8.43 -15.57 1.43
CA LEU A 261 7.79 -14.64 0.50
C LEU A 261 7.94 -13.19 0.96
N LEU A 262 7.70 -12.90 2.25
CA LEU A 262 7.83 -11.55 2.79
C LEU A 262 9.29 -11.08 2.88
N LYS A 263 10.22 -12.00 3.20
CA LYS A 263 11.64 -11.67 3.38
C LYS A 263 12.39 -11.51 2.06
N THR A 264 12.11 -12.37 1.10
CA THR A 264 12.91 -12.47 -0.14
C THR A 264 12.14 -12.11 -1.39
N GLY A 265 10.81 -12.09 -1.30
CA GLY A 265 9.90 -11.87 -2.42
C GLY A 265 9.55 -13.13 -3.19
N VAL A 266 10.11 -14.28 -2.82
CA VAL A 266 9.94 -15.55 -3.53
C VAL A 266 9.68 -16.68 -2.54
N SER A 267 8.71 -17.52 -2.83
CA SER A 267 8.48 -18.81 -2.17
C SER A 267 8.05 -19.87 -3.20
N PRO A 268 8.02 -21.16 -2.84
CA PRO A 268 7.48 -22.19 -3.73
C PRO A 268 6.02 -21.94 -4.17
N GLN A 269 5.26 -21.15 -3.41
CA GLN A 269 3.82 -20.94 -3.58
C GLN A 269 3.51 -19.65 -4.34
N ALA A 270 4.37 -18.63 -4.24
CA ALA A 270 4.19 -17.40 -5.00
C ALA A 270 5.47 -16.58 -5.12
N THR A 271 5.34 -15.52 -5.90
CA THR A 271 6.37 -14.52 -6.04
C THR A 271 5.72 -13.15 -6.09
N VAL A 272 6.31 -12.17 -5.41
CA VAL A 272 5.80 -10.79 -5.41
C VAL A 272 6.25 -10.05 -6.68
N SER A 273 5.43 -9.11 -7.14
CA SER A 273 5.72 -8.25 -8.28
C SER A 273 5.17 -6.84 -8.04
N GLY A 274 5.52 -5.90 -8.91
CA GLY A 274 4.99 -4.53 -8.87
C GLY A 274 5.25 -3.83 -7.52
N PRO A 275 4.26 -3.12 -6.95
CA PRO A 275 4.41 -2.42 -5.68
C PRO A 275 4.82 -3.33 -4.51
N MET A 276 4.37 -4.59 -4.50
CA MET A 276 4.73 -5.52 -3.43
C MET A 276 6.21 -5.94 -3.50
N ALA A 277 6.80 -6.01 -4.70
CA ALA A 277 8.24 -6.18 -4.85
C ALA A 277 9.02 -4.98 -4.30
N GLU A 278 8.53 -3.75 -4.49
CA GLU A 278 9.15 -2.56 -3.87
C GLU A 278 9.05 -2.60 -2.34
N VAL A 279 7.92 -3.04 -1.79
CA VAL A 279 7.74 -3.22 -0.33
C VAL A 279 8.73 -4.24 0.24
N VAL A 280 8.89 -5.40 -0.40
CA VAL A 280 9.90 -6.38 0.03
C VAL A 280 11.31 -5.79 -0.08
N PHE A 281 11.62 -5.18 -1.22
CA PHE A 281 12.95 -4.61 -1.49
C PHE A 281 13.33 -3.47 -0.55
N ARG A 282 12.40 -2.62 -0.14
CA ARG A 282 12.73 -1.42 0.64
C ARG A 282 12.39 -1.53 2.12
N SER A 283 11.62 -2.54 2.53
CA SER A 283 11.10 -2.68 3.89
C SER A 283 11.25 -4.08 4.44
N LEU A 284 10.43 -5.03 4.00
CA LEU A 284 10.24 -6.30 4.73
C LEU A 284 11.50 -7.17 4.79
N GLN A 285 12.40 -7.09 3.80
CA GLN A 285 13.64 -7.86 3.82
C GLN A 285 14.59 -7.50 4.98
N TYR A 286 14.37 -6.35 5.62
CA TYR A 286 15.18 -5.86 6.74
C TYR A 286 14.59 -6.21 8.11
N LEU A 287 13.38 -6.78 8.15
CA LEU A 287 12.79 -7.26 9.39
C LEU A 287 13.47 -8.55 9.84
N ASP A 288 13.53 -8.74 11.16
CA ASP A 288 14.00 -10.00 11.70
C ASP A 288 12.97 -11.13 11.48
N ASP A 289 13.41 -12.37 11.62
CA ASP A 289 12.56 -13.52 11.35
C ASP A 289 11.44 -13.68 12.39
N ALA A 290 11.58 -13.12 13.59
CA ALA A 290 10.56 -13.18 14.62
C ALA A 290 9.38 -12.27 14.25
N ASP A 291 9.65 -11.06 13.79
CA ASP A 291 8.65 -10.10 13.33
C ASP A 291 7.98 -10.56 12.03
N LEU A 292 8.73 -11.17 11.11
CA LEU A 292 8.13 -11.77 9.91
C LEU A 292 7.22 -12.94 10.25
N ARG A 293 7.59 -13.80 11.21
CA ARG A 293 6.70 -14.88 11.71
C ARG A 293 5.47 -14.31 12.40
N ALA A 294 5.63 -13.26 13.21
CA ALA A 294 4.52 -12.58 13.86
C ALA A 294 3.53 -11.99 12.84
N ILE A 295 4.03 -11.32 11.79
CA ILE A 295 3.21 -10.83 10.66
C ILE A 295 2.45 -12.00 10.03
N VAL A 296 3.14 -13.09 9.69
CA VAL A 296 2.49 -14.28 9.10
C VAL A 296 1.43 -14.86 10.03
N LEU A 297 1.71 -15.00 11.33
CA LEU A 297 0.76 -15.51 12.31
C LEU A 297 -0.51 -14.66 12.37
N TYR A 298 -0.38 -13.33 12.36
CA TYR A 298 -1.52 -12.43 12.30
C TYR A 298 -2.29 -12.57 10.99
N LEU A 299 -1.60 -12.58 9.83
CA LEU A 299 -2.23 -12.73 8.52
C LEU A 299 -2.99 -14.05 8.38
N ARG A 300 -2.47 -15.15 8.94
CA ARG A 300 -3.16 -16.46 8.97
C ARG A 300 -4.43 -16.45 9.83
N SER A 301 -4.52 -15.53 10.79
CA SER A 301 -5.67 -15.41 11.69
C SER A 301 -6.81 -14.56 11.12
N LEU A 302 -6.59 -13.88 9.99
CA LEU A 302 -7.62 -13.07 9.35
C LEU A 302 -8.80 -13.97 8.94
N PRO A 303 -10.06 -13.49 9.06
CA PRO A 303 -11.23 -14.21 8.59
C PRO A 303 -11.04 -14.65 7.14
N GLN A 304 -11.20 -15.94 6.87
CA GLN A 304 -11.11 -16.46 5.51
C GLN A 304 -12.48 -16.35 4.85
N GLU A 305 -12.50 -15.86 3.63
CA GLU A 305 -13.70 -15.73 2.84
C GLU A 305 -13.46 -16.27 1.44
N ASP A 306 -14.43 -17.05 0.97
CA ASP A 306 -14.50 -17.41 -0.43
C ASP A 306 -14.96 -16.16 -1.19
N GLY A 307 -14.06 -15.64 -2.02
CA GLY A 307 -14.37 -14.53 -2.91
C GLY A 307 -15.49 -14.91 -3.89
N PRO A 308 -16.07 -13.94 -4.60
CA PRO A 308 -17.03 -14.25 -5.65
C PRO A 308 -16.42 -15.23 -6.65
N ALA A 309 -17.19 -16.25 -7.04
CA ALA A 309 -16.75 -17.25 -8.01
C ALA A 309 -16.22 -16.55 -9.27
N PRO A 310 -15.03 -16.91 -9.79
CA PRO A 310 -14.47 -16.28 -10.95
C PRO A 310 -15.44 -16.38 -12.15
N PRO A 311 -15.50 -15.36 -13.02
CA PRO A 311 -16.25 -15.47 -14.26
C PRO A 311 -15.73 -16.66 -15.08
N THR A 312 -16.63 -17.36 -15.74
CA THR A 312 -16.35 -18.61 -16.47
C THR A 312 -16.28 -18.44 -17.98
N ALA A 313 -16.22 -17.19 -18.48
CA ALA A 313 -16.19 -16.92 -19.92
C ALA A 313 -14.94 -17.55 -20.56
N ARG A 314 -15.12 -18.70 -21.20
CA ARG A 314 -14.03 -19.44 -21.85
C ARG A 314 -13.65 -18.77 -23.18
N PRO A 315 -12.36 -18.78 -23.55
CA PRO A 315 -11.91 -18.33 -24.86
C PRO A 315 -12.43 -19.24 -25.98
N SER A 316 -12.62 -18.68 -27.18
CA SER A 316 -12.94 -19.49 -28.37
C SER A 316 -11.71 -20.28 -28.84
N GLY A 317 -11.92 -21.32 -29.65
CA GLY A 317 -10.82 -22.12 -30.22
C GLY A 317 -9.81 -21.28 -31.00
N ALA A 318 -10.27 -20.28 -31.76
CA ALA A 318 -9.40 -19.37 -32.50
C ALA A 318 -8.51 -18.49 -31.58
N VAL A 319 -9.06 -18.02 -30.46
CA VAL A 319 -8.28 -17.26 -29.46
C VAL A 319 -7.24 -18.16 -28.81
N MET A 320 -7.61 -19.40 -28.48
CA MET A 320 -6.70 -20.38 -27.90
C MET A 320 -5.56 -20.74 -28.85
N GLU A 321 -5.85 -20.96 -30.13
CA GLU A 321 -4.85 -21.27 -31.15
C GLU A 321 -3.86 -20.11 -31.34
N LYS A 322 -4.37 -18.88 -31.53
CA LYS A 322 -3.53 -17.69 -31.63
C LYS A 322 -2.67 -17.49 -30.38
N GLY A 323 -3.25 -17.64 -29.20
CA GLY A 323 -2.55 -17.49 -27.92
C GLY A 323 -1.43 -18.54 -27.74
N ARG A 324 -1.69 -19.79 -28.13
CA ARG A 324 -0.69 -20.87 -28.11
C ARG A 324 0.50 -20.56 -29.00
N ASP A 325 0.25 -20.07 -30.21
CA ASP A 325 1.32 -19.78 -31.17
C ASP A 325 2.21 -18.62 -30.69
N ILE A 326 1.60 -17.58 -30.10
CA ILE A 326 2.34 -16.48 -29.45
C ILE A 326 3.15 -17.02 -28.26
N TYR A 327 2.54 -17.86 -27.41
CA TYR A 327 3.22 -18.45 -26.24
C TYR A 327 4.49 -19.22 -26.65
N ARG A 328 4.38 -20.05 -27.70
CA ARG A 328 5.52 -20.80 -28.25
C ARG A 328 6.64 -19.90 -28.73
N GLN A 329 6.30 -18.79 -29.39
CA GLN A 329 7.28 -17.87 -29.96
C GLN A 329 7.95 -17.00 -28.90
N GLN A 330 7.21 -16.58 -27.86
CA GLN A 330 7.63 -15.48 -26.98
C GLN A 330 7.86 -15.89 -25.51
N CYS A 331 7.26 -17.00 -25.05
CA CYS A 331 7.16 -17.29 -23.62
C CYS A 331 7.82 -18.63 -23.22
N VAL A 332 7.79 -19.65 -24.09
CA VAL A 332 8.28 -21.01 -23.80
C VAL A 332 9.73 -21.04 -23.32
N GLN A 333 10.60 -20.19 -23.87
CA GLN A 333 12.03 -20.18 -23.52
C GLN A 333 12.28 -20.02 -22.01
N CYS A 334 11.40 -19.29 -21.32
CA CYS A 334 11.49 -19.04 -19.89
C CYS A 334 10.46 -19.85 -19.08
N HIS A 335 9.22 -19.93 -19.57
CA HIS A 335 8.11 -20.54 -18.83
C HIS A 335 7.87 -22.02 -19.13
N GLY A 336 8.60 -22.60 -20.10
CA GLY A 336 8.47 -24.01 -20.49
C GLY A 336 7.27 -24.29 -21.40
N GLU A 337 7.25 -25.47 -22.02
CA GLU A 337 6.18 -25.86 -22.94
C GLU A 337 4.84 -26.10 -22.21
N GLN A 338 4.92 -26.48 -20.94
CA GLN A 338 3.78 -26.80 -20.08
C GLN A 338 3.53 -25.74 -19.00
N GLY A 339 4.16 -24.56 -19.12
CA GLY A 339 4.05 -23.51 -18.10
C GLY A 339 4.70 -23.92 -16.77
N GLU A 340 5.59 -24.91 -16.78
CA GLU A 340 6.27 -25.45 -15.59
C GLU A 340 7.33 -24.50 -15.02
N GLY A 341 7.71 -23.47 -15.76
CA GLY A 341 8.72 -22.50 -15.37
C GLY A 341 10.08 -23.14 -15.06
N ARG A 342 10.85 -22.48 -14.21
CA ARG A 342 12.11 -23.00 -13.69
C ARG A 342 12.26 -22.56 -12.25
N ARG A 343 12.27 -23.52 -11.32
CA ARG A 343 12.39 -23.25 -9.88
C ARG A 343 13.56 -22.31 -9.58
N GLY A 344 13.29 -21.24 -8.84
CA GLY A 344 14.28 -20.21 -8.46
C GLY A 344 14.66 -19.23 -9.58
N ALA A 345 14.11 -19.36 -10.79
CA ALA A 345 14.41 -18.47 -11.91
C ALA A 345 13.16 -17.88 -12.57
N PHE A 346 12.27 -18.74 -13.08
CA PHE A 346 11.06 -18.33 -13.78
C PHE A 346 9.84 -18.94 -13.08
N PRO A 347 8.84 -18.13 -12.71
CA PRO A 347 7.68 -18.64 -12.00
C PRO A 347 6.90 -19.62 -12.88
N THR A 348 6.28 -20.60 -12.24
CA THR A 348 5.33 -21.51 -12.89
C THR A 348 4.11 -20.70 -13.35
N LEU A 349 3.51 -21.07 -14.48
CA LEU A 349 2.26 -20.52 -14.97
C LEU A 349 1.10 -21.51 -14.79
N ALA A 350 1.38 -22.81 -14.91
CA ALA A 350 0.43 -23.86 -14.59
C ALA A 350 0.10 -23.87 -13.10
N GLY A 351 -1.19 -23.86 -12.76
CA GLY A 351 -1.71 -23.83 -11.39
C GLY A 351 -1.36 -22.57 -10.60
N ASN A 352 -0.76 -21.55 -11.21
CA ASN A 352 -0.31 -20.37 -10.49
C ASN A 352 -1.51 -19.47 -10.13
N ARG A 353 -1.73 -19.24 -8.83
CA ARG A 353 -2.80 -18.38 -8.33
C ARG A 353 -2.81 -16.98 -8.96
N ALA A 354 -1.65 -16.37 -9.21
CA ALA A 354 -1.54 -15.05 -9.83
C ALA A 354 -2.00 -15.05 -11.30
N VAL A 355 -1.85 -16.19 -11.98
CA VAL A 355 -2.40 -16.40 -13.33
C VAL A 355 -3.91 -16.60 -13.27
N LEU A 356 -4.43 -17.25 -12.22
CA LEU A 356 -5.84 -17.63 -12.09
C LEU A 356 -6.73 -16.58 -11.41
N LEU A 357 -6.16 -15.49 -10.88
CA LEU A 357 -6.91 -14.38 -10.28
C LEU A 357 -8.08 -13.93 -11.17
N ALA A 358 -9.22 -13.62 -10.56
CA ALA A 358 -10.37 -13.08 -11.29
C ALA A 358 -10.05 -11.70 -11.90
N ASP A 359 -9.36 -10.85 -11.15
CA ASP A 359 -8.84 -9.57 -11.66
C ASP A 359 -7.53 -9.80 -12.43
N THR A 360 -7.55 -9.51 -13.73
CA THR A 360 -6.44 -9.74 -14.66
C THR A 360 -5.45 -8.58 -14.72
N THR A 361 -5.67 -7.50 -13.95
CA THR A 361 -4.88 -6.27 -14.01
C THR A 361 -3.39 -6.56 -13.85
N ASN A 362 -3.00 -7.33 -12.83
CA ASN A 362 -1.60 -7.65 -12.56
C ASN A 362 -0.98 -8.47 -13.70
N LEU A 363 -1.72 -9.46 -14.20
CA LEU A 363 -1.27 -10.34 -15.26
C LEU A 363 -0.99 -9.55 -16.56
N VAL A 364 -1.90 -8.64 -16.90
CA VAL A 364 -1.74 -7.72 -18.03
C VAL A 364 -0.57 -6.76 -17.81
N GLN A 365 -0.43 -6.19 -16.60
CA GLN A 365 0.69 -5.29 -16.26
C GLN A 365 2.05 -5.97 -16.43
N VAL A 366 2.20 -7.21 -15.94
CA VAL A 366 3.44 -7.97 -16.01
C VAL A 366 3.85 -8.24 -17.45
N VAL A 367 2.91 -8.61 -18.34
CA VAL A 367 3.22 -8.81 -19.77
C VAL A 367 3.55 -7.49 -20.46
N LEU A 368 2.77 -6.43 -20.24
CA LEU A 368 3.01 -5.15 -20.90
C LEU A 368 4.36 -4.55 -20.50
N ARG A 369 4.64 -4.52 -19.19
CA ARG A 369 5.76 -3.76 -18.62
C ARG A 369 6.98 -4.60 -18.31
N GLY A 370 6.85 -5.92 -18.32
CA GLY A 370 7.89 -6.81 -17.83
C GLY A 370 8.18 -6.51 -16.36
N GLY A 371 9.42 -6.79 -15.95
CA GLY A 371 9.93 -6.37 -14.65
C GLY A 371 10.83 -7.42 -14.01
N TYR A 372 11.23 -7.12 -12.78
CA TYR A 372 12.12 -7.96 -11.98
C TYR A 372 11.45 -8.32 -10.67
N LEU A 373 11.80 -9.49 -10.15
CA LEU A 373 11.56 -9.84 -8.75
C LEU A 373 12.44 -8.93 -7.86
N PRO A 374 12.12 -8.76 -6.56
CA PRO A 374 12.92 -7.91 -5.70
C PRO A 374 14.32 -8.51 -5.51
N ALA A 375 15.34 -7.66 -5.62
CA ALA A 375 16.73 -8.02 -5.35
C ALA A 375 16.98 -8.00 -3.84
N THR A 376 17.02 -9.18 -3.23
CA THR A 376 17.19 -9.33 -1.78
C THR A 376 18.41 -10.20 -1.46
N ALA A 377 18.80 -10.30 -0.19
CA ALA A 377 19.86 -11.24 0.21
C ALA A 377 19.55 -12.69 -0.20
N GLY A 378 18.27 -13.09 -0.16
CA GLY A 378 17.81 -14.42 -0.59
C GLY A 378 17.53 -14.54 -2.10
N ASN A 379 17.58 -13.43 -2.85
CA ASN A 379 17.36 -13.38 -4.30
C ASN A 379 18.23 -12.27 -4.93
N PRO A 380 19.58 -12.38 -4.91
CA PRO A 380 20.47 -11.26 -5.22
C PRO A 380 20.53 -10.91 -6.70
N ARG A 381 20.13 -11.84 -7.59
CA ARG A 381 20.18 -11.67 -9.05
C ARG A 381 18.87 -12.16 -9.67
N PRO A 382 17.76 -11.44 -9.46
CA PRO A 382 16.46 -11.84 -9.97
C PRO A 382 16.45 -11.85 -11.50
N HIS A 383 15.88 -12.90 -12.09
CA HIS A 383 15.59 -12.91 -13.52
C HIS A 383 14.46 -11.91 -13.85
N GLY A 384 14.58 -11.26 -14.99
CA GLY A 384 13.59 -10.32 -15.48
C GLY A 384 12.68 -10.92 -16.54
N MET A 385 11.45 -10.43 -16.61
CA MET A 385 10.54 -10.64 -17.73
C MET A 385 10.64 -9.45 -18.69
N PRO A 386 10.83 -9.68 -20.01
CA PRO A 386 10.88 -8.58 -20.97
C PRO A 386 9.51 -7.89 -21.12
N PRO A 387 9.47 -6.58 -21.40
CA PRO A 387 8.22 -5.87 -21.71
C PRO A 387 7.72 -6.19 -23.11
N PHE A 388 6.43 -6.50 -23.27
CA PHE A 388 5.81 -6.76 -24.57
C PHE A 388 4.97 -5.61 -25.12
N THR A 389 4.97 -4.45 -24.45
CA THR A 389 4.16 -3.29 -24.88
C THR A 389 4.44 -2.86 -26.34
N GLN A 390 5.66 -2.98 -26.83
CA GLN A 390 5.99 -2.56 -28.21
C GLN A 390 5.97 -3.72 -29.23
N SER A 391 6.01 -4.97 -28.77
CA SER A 391 6.17 -6.14 -29.64
C SER A 391 4.88 -6.92 -29.90
N LEU A 392 3.88 -6.79 -29.02
CA LEU A 392 2.58 -7.45 -29.19
C LEU A 392 1.46 -6.41 -29.20
N ARG A 393 0.43 -6.63 -30.02
CA ARG A 393 -0.82 -5.86 -30.03
C ARG A 393 -1.75 -6.26 -28.89
N ASP A 394 -2.78 -5.48 -28.64
CA ASP A 394 -3.72 -5.74 -27.55
C ASP A 394 -4.46 -7.07 -27.72
N GLU A 395 -4.89 -7.40 -28.95
CA GLU A 395 -5.54 -8.69 -29.20
C GLU A 395 -4.59 -9.87 -29.01
N GLU A 396 -3.29 -9.68 -29.29
CA GLU A 396 -2.26 -10.70 -29.15
C GLU A 396 -1.97 -10.97 -27.67
N ILE A 397 -1.84 -9.91 -26.88
CA ILE A 397 -1.69 -10.01 -25.42
C ILE A 397 -2.92 -10.67 -24.80
N ALA A 398 -4.13 -10.24 -25.18
CA ALA A 398 -5.37 -10.84 -24.71
C ALA A 398 -5.45 -12.33 -25.07
N SER A 399 -5.01 -12.71 -26.29
CA SER A 399 -5.02 -14.11 -26.74
C SER A 399 -4.02 -14.97 -25.96
N VAL A 400 -2.76 -14.52 -25.82
CA VAL A 400 -1.74 -15.30 -25.09
C VAL A 400 -2.08 -15.44 -23.60
N LEU A 401 -2.61 -14.38 -22.98
CA LEU A 401 -3.04 -14.46 -21.58
C LEU A 401 -4.27 -15.36 -21.41
N SER A 402 -5.22 -15.33 -22.35
CA SER A 402 -6.37 -16.24 -22.35
C SER A 402 -5.93 -17.70 -22.50
N TYR A 403 -4.94 -17.97 -23.36
CA TYR A 403 -4.33 -19.28 -23.51
C TYR A 403 -3.66 -19.76 -22.23
N ILE A 404 -2.77 -18.95 -21.64
CA ILE A 404 -2.08 -19.28 -20.38
C ILE A 404 -3.08 -19.61 -19.25
N ARG A 405 -4.19 -18.86 -19.18
CA ARG A 405 -5.26 -19.05 -18.19
C ARG A 405 -6.16 -20.27 -18.42
N ASN A 406 -6.04 -20.93 -19.58
CA ASN A 406 -6.87 -22.07 -19.99
C ASN A 406 -6.04 -23.25 -20.53
N ALA A 407 -4.74 -23.28 -20.24
CA ALA A 407 -3.82 -24.35 -20.64
C ALA A 407 -3.33 -25.13 -19.42
N TRP A 408 -2.88 -26.37 -19.64
CA TRP A 408 -2.23 -27.20 -18.61
C TRP A 408 -3.07 -27.45 -17.34
N GLY A 409 -4.40 -27.50 -17.50
CA GLY A 409 -5.34 -27.66 -16.38
C GLY A 409 -5.73 -26.35 -15.68
N ASN A 410 -5.24 -25.20 -16.14
CA ASN A 410 -5.76 -23.91 -15.71
C ASN A 410 -7.19 -23.72 -16.23
N GLU A 411 -8.06 -23.18 -15.36
CA GLU A 411 -9.42 -22.79 -15.72
C GLU A 411 -9.74 -21.40 -15.14
N ALA A 412 -9.77 -20.38 -16.00
CA ALA A 412 -10.16 -19.03 -15.61
C ALA A 412 -10.74 -18.25 -16.79
N ALA A 413 -11.53 -17.21 -16.51
CA ALA A 413 -12.06 -16.31 -17.54
C ALA A 413 -10.98 -15.83 -18.52
N LYS A 414 -11.35 -15.71 -19.79
CA LYS A 414 -10.52 -15.08 -20.82
C LYS A 414 -10.13 -13.65 -20.41
N VAL A 415 -9.03 -13.16 -20.98
CA VAL A 415 -8.67 -11.75 -20.93
C VAL A 415 -9.25 -11.06 -22.16
N ASP A 416 -10.01 -9.98 -21.96
CA ASP A 416 -10.57 -9.22 -23.07
C ASP A 416 -9.59 -8.16 -23.57
N THR A 417 -9.62 -7.92 -24.89
CA THR A 417 -8.76 -6.91 -25.55
C THR A 417 -8.95 -5.53 -24.94
N ILE A 418 -10.17 -5.19 -24.52
CA ILE A 418 -10.47 -3.89 -23.90
C ILE A 418 -9.74 -3.70 -22.56
N ASP A 419 -9.48 -4.78 -21.82
CA ASP A 419 -8.75 -4.70 -20.55
C ASP A 419 -7.27 -4.39 -20.79
N VAL A 420 -6.70 -4.99 -21.84
CA VAL A 420 -5.32 -4.69 -22.28
C VAL A 420 -5.21 -3.25 -22.78
N TYR A 421 -6.14 -2.81 -23.62
CA TYR A 421 -6.21 -1.43 -24.11
C TYR A 421 -6.26 -0.42 -22.94
N ARG A 422 -7.19 -0.63 -21.98
CA ARG A 422 -7.28 0.21 -20.78
C ARG A 422 -5.98 0.22 -19.97
N ALA A 423 -5.29 -0.92 -19.86
CA ALA A 423 -4.03 -1.01 -19.14
C ALA A 423 -2.88 -0.23 -19.83
N ARG A 424 -2.93 -0.05 -21.15
CA ARG A 424 -1.99 0.80 -21.91
C ARG A 424 -2.29 2.29 -21.75
N GLU A 425 -3.55 2.68 -21.97
CA GLU A 425 -3.96 4.09 -21.99
C GLU A 425 -3.83 4.79 -20.63
N ARG A 426 -3.99 4.06 -19.52
CA ARG A 426 -3.93 4.61 -18.14
C ARG A 426 -2.58 5.18 -17.71
N ARG A 427 -1.57 5.22 -18.57
CA ARG A 427 -0.28 5.93 -18.35
C ARG A 427 -0.12 7.18 -19.20
N GLY A 428 -1.07 7.47 -20.09
CA GLY A 428 -1.03 8.61 -21.02
C GLY A 428 -1.68 9.90 -20.51
N SER A 429 -2.13 9.96 -19.25
CA SER A 429 -2.81 11.13 -18.66
C SER A 429 -2.15 11.61 -17.38
#